data_AF-A0A3S2L655-F1
#
_entry.id   AF-A0A3S2L655-F1
#
_cell.length_a   1.000
_cell.length_b   1.000
_cell.length_c   1.000
_cell.angle_alpha   90.00
_cell.angle_beta   90.00
_cell.angle_gamma   90.00
#
_symmetry.space_group_name_H-M   'P 1'
#
loop_
_entity.id
_entity.type
_entity.pdbx_description
1 polymer ?
#
loop_
_entity_poly.entity_id
_entity_poly.type
_entity_poly.pdbx_seq_one_letter_code
_entity_poly.pdbx_strand_id
1 'polypeptide(L)' 'GTDEAARLLEKSGGAVKTAILLAAGADSTDAAQKILEEAGQKLRPALSAIEGSKGSKASVLIKTEPEKGQQGD' A
#
# COMPACT_ATOMS: atom_id res chain seq x y z
N GLY A 1 -13.41 7.00 9.93
CA GLY A 1 -14.40 6.92 11.02
C GLY A 1 -14.44 5.51 11.57
N THR A 2 -15.04 5.31 12.74
CA THR A 2 -15.19 4.00 13.39
C THR A 2 -15.86 2.94 12.49
N ASP A 3 -16.76 3.34 11.59
CA ASP A 3 -17.42 2.46 10.61
C ASP A 3 -16.42 1.78 9.66
N GLU A 4 -15.42 2.53 9.19
CA GLU A 4 -14.37 2.02 8.30
C GLU A 4 -13.51 0.97 9.01
N ALA A 5 -13.17 1.24 10.28
CA ALA A 5 -12.40 0.30 11.08
C ALA A 5 -13.17 -1.00 11.34
N ALA A 6 -14.48 -0.91 11.61
CA ALA A 6 -15.36 -2.06 11.79
C ALA A 6 -15.46 -2.90 10.51
N ARG A 7 -15.72 -2.27 9.36
CA ARG A 7 -15.76 -2.94 8.05
C ARG A 7 -14.46 -3.65 7.71
N LEU A 8 -13.32 -3.02 8.00
CA LEU A 8 -12.00 -3.61 7.75
C LEU A 8 -11.71 -4.81 8.66
N LEU A 9 -12.18 -4.76 9.91
CA LEU A 9 -12.14 -5.88 10.86
C LEU A 9 -13.03 -7.04 10.44
N GLU A 10 -14.24 -6.76 9.97
CA GLU A 10 -15.14 -7.79 9.44
C GLU A 10 -14.56 -8.43 8.18
N LYS A 11 -14.04 -7.61 7.26
CA LYS A 11 -13.40 -8.07 6.02
C LYS A 11 -12.13 -8.89 6.26
N SER A 12 -11.47 -8.66 7.40
CA SER A 12 -10.32 -9.44 7.84
C SER A 12 -10.67 -10.66 8.70
N GLY A 13 -11.96 -10.98 8.88
CA GLY A 13 -12.39 -12.10 9.70
C GLY A 13 -12.09 -11.93 11.19
N GLY A 14 -12.01 -10.69 11.67
CA GLY A 14 -11.67 -10.36 13.06
C GLY A 14 -10.16 -10.20 13.31
N ALA A 15 -9.31 -10.42 12.29
CA ALA A 15 -7.87 -10.26 12.42
C ALA A 15 -7.48 -8.77 12.37
N VAL A 16 -7.24 -8.17 13.54
CA VAL A 16 -6.86 -6.75 13.69
C VAL A 16 -5.62 -6.40 12.85
N LYS A 17 -4.61 -7.28 12.83
CA LYS A 17 -3.36 -7.03 12.08
C LYS A 17 -3.61 -6.92 10.59
N THR A 18 -4.43 -7.81 10.05
CA THR A 18 -4.82 -7.81 8.64
C THR A 18 -5.68 -6.60 8.30
N ALA A 19 -6.58 -6.18 9.20
CA ALA A 19 -7.36 -4.94 9.05
C ALA A 19 -6.48 -3.69 9.00
N ILE A 20 -5.43 -3.63 9.85
CA ILE A 20 -4.45 -2.53 9.83
C ILE A 20 -3.68 -2.50 8.50
N LEU A 21 -3.32 -3.64 7.94
CA LEU A 21 -2.62 -3.71 6.65
C LEU A 21 -3.54 -3.32 5.48
N LEU A 22 -4.81 -3.73 5.51
CA LEU A 22 -5.83 -3.25 4.57
C LEU A 22 -6.01 -1.73 4.66
N ALA A 23 -6.08 -1.18 5.89
CA ALA A 23 -6.15 0.27 6.11
C ALA A 23 -4.89 1.01 5.59
N ALA A 24 -3.72 0.38 5.68
CA ALA A 24 -2.46 0.90 5.16
C ALA A 24 -2.39 0.87 3.62
N GLY A 25 -3.31 0.17 2.96
CA GLY A 25 -3.42 0.09 1.50
C GLY A 25 -2.98 -1.25 0.90
N ALA A 26 -3.02 -2.34 1.67
CA ALA A 26 -2.91 -3.68 1.08
C ALA A 26 -4.09 -3.95 0.12
N ASP A 27 -3.80 -4.52 -1.05
CA ASP A 27 -4.79 -4.72 -2.12
C ASP A 27 -5.94 -5.65 -1.73
N SER A 28 -5.70 -6.60 -0.82
CA SER A 28 -6.69 -7.62 -0.41
C SER A 28 -6.32 -8.25 0.93
N THR A 29 -7.29 -8.94 1.54
CA THR A 29 -7.10 -9.64 2.82
C THR A 29 -6.02 -10.72 2.71
N ASP A 30 -5.98 -11.43 1.58
CA ASP A 30 -4.96 -12.44 1.26
C ASP A 30 -3.56 -11.82 1.14
N ALA A 31 -3.43 -10.73 0.38
CA ALA A 31 -2.17 -9.99 0.26
C ALA A 31 -1.69 -9.46 1.62
N ALA A 32 -2.60 -8.92 2.44
CA ALA A 32 -2.30 -8.49 3.80
C ALA A 32 -1.82 -9.66 4.68
N GLN A 33 -2.46 -10.82 4.58
CA GLN A 33 -2.03 -12.03 5.30
C GLN A 33 -0.64 -12.48 4.86
N LYS A 34 -0.40 -12.58 3.55
CA LYS A 34 0.89 -12.99 3.00
C LYS A 34 2.02 -12.06 3.44
N ILE A 35 1.81 -10.74 3.37
CA ILE A 35 2.78 -9.74 3.85
C ILE A 35 3.04 -9.91 5.36
N LEU A 36 1.99 -10.19 6.15
CA LEU A 36 2.12 -10.39 7.58
C LEU A 36 2.90 -11.68 7.91
N GLU A 37 2.70 -12.75 7.14
CA GLU A 37 3.44 -14.01 7.25
C GLU A 37 4.91 -13.83 6.87
N GLU A 38 5.19 -13.17 5.74
CA GLU A 38 6.55 -12.82 5.29
C GLU A 38 7.27 -11.92 6.31
N ALA A 39 6.53 -11.03 6.97
CA ALA A 39 7.02 -10.17 8.04
C ALA A 39 7.17 -10.89 9.40
N GLY A 40 6.89 -12.19 9.48
CA GLY A 40 6.97 -12.97 10.71
C GLY A 40 5.98 -12.51 11.78
N GLN A 41 4.75 -12.17 11.38
CA GLN A 41 3.65 -11.71 12.24
C GLN A 41 3.90 -10.35 12.92
N LYS A 42 4.86 -9.56 12.43
CA LYS A 42 5.22 -8.24 12.96
C LYS A 42 4.67 -7.12 12.08
N LEU A 43 3.94 -6.18 12.71
CA LEU A 43 3.29 -5.08 12.00
C LEU A 43 4.28 -4.07 11.41
N ARG A 44 5.33 -3.68 12.14
CA ARG A 44 6.34 -2.71 11.64
C ARG A 44 6.94 -3.12 10.28
N PRO A 45 7.53 -4.32 10.13
CA PRO A 45 8.06 -4.74 8.83
C PRO A 45 6.98 -4.93 7.77
N ALA A 46 5.78 -5.42 8.12
CA ALA A 46 4.67 -5.53 7.19
C ALA A 46 4.21 -4.17 6.63
N LEU A 47 4.09 -3.17 7.50
CA LEU A 47 3.77 -1.79 7.12
C LEU A 47 4.88 -1.16 6.27
N SER A 48 6.14 -1.39 6.62
CA SER A 48 7.30 -0.94 5.83
C SER A 48 7.30 -1.55 4.43
N ALA A 49 6.89 -2.82 4.28
CA ALA A 49 6.77 -3.46 2.98
C ALA A 49 5.66 -2.82 2.11
N ILE A 50 4.51 -2.48 2.71
CA ILE A 50 3.42 -1.78 2.02
C ILE A 50 3.85 -0.36 1.63
N GLU A 51 4.45 0.38 2.55
CA GLU A 51 4.89 1.77 2.33
C GLU A 51 6.05 1.84 1.33
N GLY A 52 7.03 0.94 1.42
CA GLY A 52 8.13 0.82 0.46
C GLY A 52 7.67 0.42 -0.95
N SER A 53 6.61 -0.39 -1.05
CA SER A 53 5.97 -0.72 -2.33
C SER A 53 5.24 0.50 -2.92
N LYS A 54 4.64 1.35 -2.06
CA LYS A 54 3.99 2.60 -2.46
C LYS A 54 5.00 3.65 -2.94
N GLY A 55 6.17 3.72 -2.30
CA GLY A 55 7.31 4.52 -2.75
C GLY A 55 7.79 4.14 -4.15
N SER A 56 7.79 2.84 -4.47
CA SER A 56 8.18 2.33 -5.79
C SER A 56 7.15 2.65 -6.89
N LYS A 57 5.85 2.74 -6.56
CA LYS A 57 4.81 3.20 -7.51
C LYS A 57 4.82 4.71 -7.75
N ALA A 58 5.43 5.51 -6.87
CA ALA A 58 5.63 6.94 -7.10
C ALA A 58 6.83 7.21 -8.04
N SER A 59 7.86 6.36 -8.03
CA SER A 59 9.06 6.53 -8.88
C SER A 59 8.83 6.25 -10.37
N VAL A 60 7.68 5.68 -10.76
CA VAL A 60 7.37 5.36 -12.17
C VAL A 60 6.66 6.53 -12.90
N LEU A 61 6.22 7.59 -12.21
CA LEU A 61 5.47 8.68 -12.85
C LEU A 61 6.33 9.87 -13.36
N ILE A 62 7.67 9.79 -13.36
CA ILE A 62 8.53 10.90 -13.85
C ILE A 62 9.18 10.63 -15.21
N LYS A 63 8.70 9.65 -15.99
CA LYS A 63 9.13 9.49 -17.39
C LYS A 63 8.04 10.03 -18.34
N THR A 64 8.06 11.33 -18.60
CA THR A 64 7.97 11.84 -19.97
C THR A 64 8.40 13.31 -19.98
N GLU A 65 9.67 13.55 -20.31
CA GLU A 65 9.98 14.69 -21.17
C GLU A 65 9.46 14.35 -22.57
N PRO A 66 8.95 15.33 -23.31
CA PRO A 66 9.72 15.68 -24.49
C PRO A 66 10.07 17.15 -24.49
N GLU A 67 11.36 17.43 -24.67
CA GLU A 67 11.82 18.65 -25.29
C GLU A 67 10.98 18.94 -26.53
N LYS A 68 10.33 20.10 -26.57
CA LYS A 68 10.11 20.78 -27.83
C LYS A 68 10.74 22.16 -27.72
N GLY A 69 12.00 22.22 -28.15
CA GLY A 69 12.53 23.46 -28.71
C GLY A 69 11.63 23.92 -29.86
N GLN A 70 11.30 25.19 -29.87
CA GLN A 70 11.14 25.93 -31.12
C GLN A 70 11.33 27.42 -30.87
N GLN A 71 12.58 27.83 -31.09
CA GLN A 71 13.01 29.15 -31.49
C GLN A 71 12.29 29.58 -32.78
N GLY A 72 11.88 30.84 -32.88
CA GLY A 72 11.38 31.42 -34.12
C GLY A 72 10.90 32.86 -33.96
N ASP A 73 11.81 33.78 -34.31
CA ASP A 73 11.70 35.23 -34.65
C ASP A 73 10.75 36.15 -33.87
#